data_AF-A0A254N3B3-F1
#
_entry.id   AF-A0A254N3B3-F1
#
_cell.length_a   1.000
_cell.length_b   1.000
_cell.length_c   1.000
_cell.angle_alpha   90.00
_cell.angle_beta   90.00
_cell.angle_gamma   90.00
#
_symmetry.space_group_name_H-M   'P 1'
#
loop_
_entity.id
_entity.type
_entity.pdbx_description
1 polymer ?
#
loop_
_entity_poly.entity_id
_entity_poly.type
_entity_poly.pdbx_seq_one_letter_code
_entity_poly.pdbx_strand_id
1 'polypeptide(L)'
;MTTAPTRFSFSHRALQKLPPCPPTSTGSKIEYSDEDLAGLKLQVSKAGRKTFYFRYTHGGQKRAARIGEFPGIDVAEARQRAQQMRADLDRGVDPQAAADRLAEMPTFREFCQQVYMPDARERKASHKDDACRLRVHVYPALGHKKMSELTTRDVQQLIATVASKRKKATANRVHALVARICKVAMTLGVIDRSPCFGLPKFKEERRTERFLTPEEIVRFQAALAEDKNTVAASALRLLLLTGCRRNEVLRATWAQVDLDGGLLHLPKTKTGARYVVLNSAAKSLIESLPSRGLSPWLFPGAKAGKPIDNPTKALARALARMGAPSMRIHDLRHTFAATCINSGGANLYEVQKLLGHSSPQMTMRYAHLAAETARRASEAMAAVASGAAVPRAMSTAGSQAV
;
A
#
# COMPACT_ATOMS: atom_id res chain seq x y z
N MET A 1 -34.73 -8.94 -60.16
CA MET A 1 -34.79 -9.12 -58.69
C MET A 1 -35.37 -7.86 -58.10
N THR A 2 -36.61 -7.91 -57.63
CA THR A 2 -37.33 -6.78 -57.03
C THR A 2 -36.64 -6.39 -55.72
N THR A 3 -36.02 -5.22 -55.68
CA THR A 3 -35.44 -4.66 -54.45
C THR A 3 -36.56 -4.41 -53.47
N ALA A 4 -36.63 -5.21 -52.39
CA ALA A 4 -37.60 -5.02 -51.33
C ALA A 4 -37.48 -3.58 -50.78
N PRO A 5 -38.61 -2.90 -50.50
CA PRO A 5 -38.58 -1.54 -49.98
C PRO A 5 -37.77 -1.50 -48.68
N THR A 6 -36.90 -0.49 -48.54
CA THR A 6 -36.05 -0.31 -47.36
C THR A 6 -36.80 0.29 -46.17
N ARG A 7 -38.09 0.58 -46.35
CA ARG A 7 -39.02 1.07 -45.32
C ARG A 7 -40.36 0.35 -45.50
N PHE A 8 -40.85 -0.28 -44.44
CA PHE A 8 -42.13 -0.97 -44.39
C PHE A 8 -42.50 -1.26 -42.92
N SER A 9 -43.78 -1.49 -42.62
CA SER A 9 -44.20 -1.95 -41.30
C SER A 9 -43.67 -3.36 -41.01
N PHE A 10 -42.83 -3.49 -39.97
CA PHE A 10 -42.23 -4.75 -39.60
C PHE A 10 -43.29 -5.75 -39.12
N SER A 11 -43.21 -6.97 -39.65
CA SER A 11 -43.96 -8.12 -39.15
C SER A 11 -43.05 -9.35 -39.15
N HIS A 12 -43.32 -10.31 -38.28
CA HIS A 12 -42.50 -11.51 -38.16
C HIS A 12 -42.31 -12.20 -39.53
N ARG A 13 -43.40 -12.33 -40.31
CA ARG A 13 -43.40 -12.93 -41.64
C ARG A 13 -42.62 -12.11 -42.66
N ALA A 14 -42.72 -10.78 -42.63
CA ALA A 14 -41.96 -9.91 -43.53
C ALA A 14 -40.46 -10.00 -43.24
N LEU A 15 -40.06 -9.97 -41.96
CA LEU A 15 -38.66 -10.05 -41.57
C LEU A 15 -38.03 -11.41 -41.86
N GLN A 16 -38.76 -12.52 -41.70
CA GLN A 16 -38.28 -13.85 -42.09
C GLN A 16 -37.91 -13.91 -43.58
N LYS A 17 -38.74 -13.32 -44.45
CA LYS A 17 -38.56 -13.34 -45.91
C LYS A 17 -37.46 -12.42 -46.44
N LEU A 18 -36.92 -11.53 -45.60
CA LEU A 18 -35.83 -10.64 -46.04
C LEU A 18 -34.59 -11.46 -46.45
N PRO A 19 -34.08 -11.24 -47.68
CA PRO A 19 -32.87 -11.91 -48.14
C PRO A 19 -31.63 -11.38 -47.41
N PRO A 20 -30.53 -12.14 -47.38
CA PRO A 20 -29.23 -11.65 -46.95
C PRO A 20 -28.79 -10.42 -47.76
N CYS A 21 -27.90 -9.60 -47.18
CA CYS A 21 -27.25 -8.53 -47.95
C CYS A 21 -26.51 -9.15 -49.15
N PRO A 22 -26.74 -8.69 -50.40
CA PRO A 22 -26.08 -9.23 -51.58
C PRO A 22 -24.55 -9.20 -51.43
N PRO A 23 -23.83 -10.24 -51.85
CA PRO A 23 -22.37 -10.26 -51.78
C PRO A 23 -21.74 -9.15 -52.63
N THR A 24 -22.42 -8.76 -53.72
CA THR A 24 -22.05 -7.69 -54.67
C THR A 24 -22.29 -6.27 -54.13
N SER A 25 -22.96 -6.11 -52.98
CA SER A 25 -23.13 -4.81 -52.32
C SER A 25 -21.79 -4.29 -51.77
N THR A 26 -21.51 -3.01 -52.02
CA THR A 26 -20.40 -2.24 -51.42
C THR A 26 -20.50 -2.20 -49.89
N GLY A 27 -21.72 -2.21 -49.34
CA GLY A 27 -21.97 -2.31 -47.91
C GLY A 27 -21.96 -3.74 -47.39
N SER A 28 -21.46 -3.96 -46.17
CA SER A 28 -21.51 -5.27 -45.49
C SER A 28 -22.91 -5.64 -44.97
N LYS A 29 -23.85 -4.68 -44.96
CA LYS A 29 -25.18 -4.79 -44.35
C LYS A 29 -26.18 -3.94 -45.13
N ILE A 30 -27.43 -4.41 -45.22
CA ILE A 30 -28.58 -3.60 -45.63
C ILE A 30 -29.37 -3.20 -44.37
N GLU A 31 -29.84 -1.96 -44.33
CA GLU A 31 -30.69 -1.47 -43.25
C GLU A 31 -32.12 -1.23 -43.75
N TYR A 32 -33.08 -1.73 -42.99
CA TYR A 32 -34.51 -1.55 -43.20
C TYR A 32 -35.10 -0.70 -42.06
N SER A 33 -36.16 0.04 -42.34
CA SER A 33 -36.79 0.97 -41.42
C SER A 33 -38.23 0.56 -41.12
N ASP A 34 -38.61 0.55 -39.85
CA ASP A 34 -40.00 0.35 -39.46
C ASP A 34 -40.83 1.59 -39.79
N GLU A 35 -42.05 1.39 -40.27
CA GLU A 35 -43.01 2.49 -40.50
C GLU A 35 -43.75 2.88 -39.23
N ASP A 36 -44.05 1.90 -38.37
CA ASP A 36 -44.86 2.12 -37.17
C ASP A 36 -44.07 2.83 -36.06
N LEU A 37 -42.74 2.64 -36.00
CA LEU A 37 -41.88 3.28 -35.01
C LEU A 37 -40.66 3.97 -35.62
N ALA A 38 -40.69 5.30 -35.64
CA ALA A 38 -39.59 6.12 -36.11
C ALA A 38 -38.29 5.84 -35.32
N GLY A 39 -37.21 5.54 -36.04
CA GLY A 39 -35.90 5.22 -35.47
C GLY A 39 -35.65 3.73 -35.25
N LEU A 40 -36.68 2.88 -35.26
CA LEU A 40 -36.49 1.43 -35.26
C LEU A 40 -35.98 0.97 -36.63
N LYS A 41 -34.81 0.33 -36.63
CA LYS A 41 -34.13 -0.18 -37.81
C LYS A 41 -33.84 -1.67 -37.65
N LEU A 42 -33.79 -2.39 -38.77
CA LEU A 42 -33.27 -3.75 -38.84
C LEU A 42 -32.08 -3.80 -39.80
N GLN A 43 -30.93 -4.24 -39.31
CA GLN A 43 -29.76 -4.51 -40.15
C GLN A 43 -29.67 -5.99 -40.50
N VAL A 44 -29.49 -6.29 -41.78
CA VAL A 44 -29.28 -7.65 -42.30
C VAL A 44 -27.87 -7.76 -42.86
N SER A 45 -27.07 -8.68 -42.31
CA SER A 45 -25.68 -8.90 -42.76
C SER A 45 -25.59 -9.73 -44.04
N LYS A 46 -24.39 -9.81 -44.65
CA LYS A 46 -24.12 -10.74 -45.77
C LYS A 46 -24.36 -12.21 -45.40
N ALA A 47 -24.19 -12.57 -44.12
CA ALA A 47 -24.50 -13.89 -43.59
C ALA A 47 -26.00 -14.10 -43.29
N GLY A 48 -26.86 -13.12 -43.58
CA GLY A 48 -28.31 -13.20 -43.33
C GLY A 48 -28.72 -12.92 -41.88
N ARG A 49 -27.78 -12.51 -41.02
CA ARG A 49 -28.03 -12.22 -39.60
C ARG A 49 -28.83 -10.92 -39.46
N LYS A 50 -29.94 -10.94 -38.72
CA LYS A 50 -30.92 -9.85 -38.61
C LYS A 50 -30.89 -9.24 -37.22
N THR A 51 -30.48 -7.98 -37.09
CA THR A 51 -30.33 -7.32 -35.79
C THR A 51 -31.08 -6.01 -35.75
N PHE A 52 -31.90 -5.83 -34.72
CA PHE A 52 -32.63 -4.59 -34.46
C PHE A 52 -31.72 -3.55 -33.80
N TYR A 53 -31.87 -2.31 -34.26
CA TYR A 53 -31.22 -1.13 -33.70
C TYR A 53 -32.24 0.00 -33.56
N PHE A 54 -32.04 0.84 -32.55
CA PHE A 54 -32.71 2.11 -32.42
C PHE A 54 -31.74 3.23 -32.81
N ARG A 55 -32.01 3.91 -33.93
CA ARG A 55 -31.23 5.08 -34.37
C ARG A 55 -31.88 6.36 -33.85
N TYR A 56 -31.06 7.22 -33.25
CA TYR A 56 -31.49 8.47 -32.65
C TYR A 56 -30.41 9.53 -32.75
N THR A 57 -30.75 10.76 -32.35
CA THR A 57 -29.79 11.86 -32.21
C THR A 57 -29.84 12.35 -30.77
N HIS A 58 -28.69 12.50 -30.15
CA HIS A 58 -28.55 13.03 -28.78
C HIS A 58 -27.37 14.00 -28.76
N GLY A 59 -27.55 15.20 -28.20
CA GLY A 59 -26.50 16.23 -28.17
C GLY A 59 -25.95 16.61 -29.55
N GLY A 60 -26.76 16.56 -30.61
CA GLY A 60 -26.34 16.84 -32.00
C GLY A 60 -25.59 15.69 -32.71
N GLN A 61 -25.33 14.57 -32.02
CA GLN A 61 -24.63 13.41 -32.59
C GLN A 61 -25.63 12.29 -32.94
N LYS A 62 -25.46 11.69 -34.13
CA LYS A 62 -26.25 10.51 -34.57
C LYS A 62 -25.69 9.26 -33.90
N ARG A 63 -26.53 8.55 -33.13
CA ARG A 63 -26.18 7.32 -32.40
C ARG A 63 -27.11 6.17 -32.76
N ALA A 64 -26.68 4.95 -32.45
CA ALA A 64 -27.46 3.74 -32.64
C ALA A 64 -27.31 2.82 -31.41
N ALA A 65 -28.41 2.50 -30.75
CA ALA A 65 -28.45 1.52 -29.67
C ALA A 65 -28.88 0.16 -30.23
N ARG A 66 -28.15 -0.91 -29.88
CA ARG A 66 -28.52 -2.27 -30.29
C ARG A 66 -29.66 -2.78 -29.41
N ILE A 67 -30.72 -3.31 -30.03
CA ILE A 67 -31.88 -3.88 -29.32
C ILE A 67 -31.72 -5.39 -29.13
N GLY A 68 -31.36 -6.11 -30.20
CA GLY A 68 -31.22 -7.57 -30.18
C GLY A 68 -31.30 -8.22 -31.56
N GLU A 69 -31.23 -9.55 -31.61
CA GLU A 69 -31.20 -10.33 -32.86
C GLU A 69 -32.53 -11.04 -33.10
N PHE A 70 -33.04 -10.98 -34.33
CA PHE A 70 -34.23 -11.70 -34.78
C PHE A 70 -33.85 -13.13 -35.19
N PRO A 71 -34.64 -14.18 -34.87
CA PRO A 71 -35.98 -14.14 -34.26
C PRO A 71 -36.00 -14.16 -32.72
N GLY A 72 -34.84 -14.17 -32.05
CA GLY A 72 -34.77 -14.22 -30.59
C GLY A 72 -35.41 -13.04 -29.87
N ILE A 73 -35.42 -11.86 -30.51
CA ILE A 73 -36.29 -10.73 -30.18
C ILE A 73 -37.30 -10.61 -31.31
N ASP A 74 -38.59 -10.62 -30.99
CA ASP A 74 -39.65 -10.43 -31.98
C ASP A 74 -39.90 -8.95 -32.28
N VAL A 75 -40.81 -8.68 -33.21
CA VAL A 75 -41.10 -7.29 -33.63
C VAL A 75 -41.78 -6.49 -32.52
N ALA A 76 -42.66 -7.11 -31.74
CA ALA A 76 -43.41 -6.43 -30.69
C ALA A 76 -42.46 -6.01 -29.55
N GLU A 77 -41.59 -6.93 -29.12
CA GLU A 77 -40.56 -6.66 -28.12
C GLU A 77 -39.53 -5.64 -28.64
N ALA A 78 -39.13 -5.72 -29.91
CA ALA A 78 -38.22 -4.73 -30.49
C ALA A 78 -38.82 -3.31 -30.49
N ARG A 79 -40.11 -3.18 -30.81
CA ARG A 79 -40.84 -1.90 -30.74
C ARG A 79 -40.96 -1.41 -29.30
N GLN A 80 -41.31 -2.28 -28.36
CA GLN A 80 -41.41 -1.92 -26.94
C GLN A 80 -40.08 -1.40 -26.40
N ARG A 81 -38.96 -2.10 -26.66
CA ARG A 81 -37.61 -1.67 -26.24
C ARG A 81 -37.21 -0.35 -26.90
N ALA A 82 -37.52 -0.15 -28.18
CA ALA A 82 -37.24 1.11 -28.87
C ALA A 82 -38.09 2.28 -28.35
N GLN A 83 -39.36 2.04 -27.97
CA GLN A 83 -40.21 3.04 -27.30
C GLN A 83 -39.65 3.42 -25.93
N GLN A 84 -39.14 2.46 -25.16
CA GLN A 84 -38.47 2.74 -23.89
C GLN A 84 -37.24 3.64 -24.09
N MET A 85 -36.41 3.32 -25.09
CA MET A 85 -35.25 4.14 -25.45
C MET A 85 -35.65 5.54 -25.96
N ARG A 86 -36.80 5.68 -26.64
CA ARG A 86 -37.35 6.98 -27.01
C ARG A 86 -37.75 7.79 -25.77
N ALA A 87 -38.44 7.18 -24.82
CA ALA A 87 -38.83 7.82 -23.57
C ALA A 87 -37.62 8.22 -22.70
N ASP A 88 -36.51 7.49 -22.77
CA ASP A 88 -35.24 7.89 -22.15
C ASP A 88 -34.70 9.18 -22.78
N LEU A 89 -34.70 9.27 -24.12
CA LEU A 89 -34.26 10.47 -24.84
C LEU A 89 -35.12 11.69 -24.55
N ASP A 90 -36.44 11.51 -24.43
CA ASP A 90 -37.37 12.60 -24.10
C ASP A 90 -37.11 13.13 -22.67
N ARG A 91 -36.56 12.29 -21.79
CA ARG A 91 -36.05 12.68 -20.46
C ARG A 91 -34.62 13.21 -20.48
N GLY A 92 -34.01 13.35 -21.66
CA GLY A 92 -32.62 13.80 -21.82
C GLY A 92 -31.57 12.73 -21.46
N VAL A 93 -31.96 11.46 -21.31
CA VAL A 93 -31.05 10.34 -21.01
C VAL A 93 -30.67 9.64 -22.31
N ASP A 94 -29.36 9.48 -22.52
CA ASP A 94 -28.85 8.72 -23.67
C ASP A 94 -28.90 7.20 -23.40
N PRO A 95 -29.64 6.41 -24.22
CA PRO A 95 -29.78 4.97 -24.02
C PRO A 95 -28.48 4.17 -24.11
N GLN A 96 -27.46 4.72 -24.78
CA GLN A 96 -26.19 4.05 -25.04
C GLN A 96 -25.09 4.50 -24.05
N ALA A 97 -25.31 5.58 -23.28
CA ALA A 97 -24.31 6.13 -22.36
C ALA A 97 -23.77 5.14 -21.32
N ALA A 98 -24.61 4.24 -20.78
CA ALA A 98 -24.16 3.24 -19.82
C ALA A 98 -23.21 2.21 -20.46
N ALA A 99 -23.55 1.74 -21.66
CA ALA A 99 -22.73 0.80 -22.40
C ALA A 99 -21.40 1.45 -22.84
N ASP A 100 -21.43 2.71 -23.27
CA ASP A 100 -20.24 3.42 -23.69
C ASP A 100 -19.33 3.73 -22.49
N ARG A 101 -19.89 4.09 -21.33
CA ARG A 101 -19.13 4.23 -20.08
C ARG A 101 -18.39 2.94 -19.72
N LEU A 102 -19.02 1.78 -19.87
CA LEU A 102 -18.37 0.48 -19.64
C LEU A 102 -17.32 0.17 -20.71
N ALA A 103 -17.57 0.56 -21.97
CA ALA A 103 -16.65 0.39 -23.09
C ALA A 103 -15.41 1.30 -23.01
N GLU A 104 -15.53 2.48 -22.43
CA GLU A 104 -14.43 3.43 -22.22
C GLU A 104 -13.73 3.24 -20.88
N MET A 105 -14.30 2.41 -20.00
CA MET A 105 -13.75 2.21 -18.67
C MET A 105 -12.33 1.64 -18.72
N PRO A 106 -11.38 2.25 -17.99
CA PRO A 106 -10.00 1.83 -18.03
C PRO A 106 -9.84 0.42 -17.46
N THR A 107 -8.82 -0.27 -17.95
CA THR A 107 -8.31 -1.47 -17.30
C THR A 107 -7.73 -1.12 -15.92
N PHE A 108 -7.63 -2.11 -15.04
CA PHE A 108 -7.00 -1.93 -13.73
C PHE A 108 -5.57 -1.40 -13.85
N ARG A 109 -4.82 -1.86 -14.86
CA ARG A 109 -3.45 -1.39 -15.10
C ARG A 109 -3.44 0.08 -15.53
N GLU A 110 -4.27 0.46 -16.50
CA GLU A 110 -4.36 1.84 -16.98
C GLU A 110 -4.74 2.79 -15.85
N PHE A 111 -5.79 2.45 -15.09
CA PHE A 111 -6.20 3.23 -13.92
C PHE A 111 -5.05 3.40 -12.91
N CYS A 112 -4.30 2.32 -12.65
CA CYS A 112 -3.15 2.40 -11.78
C CYS A 112 -2.07 3.35 -12.31
N GLN A 113 -1.76 3.30 -13.61
CA GLN A 113 -0.68 4.07 -14.21
C GLN A 113 -1.02 5.54 -14.41
N GLN A 114 -2.26 5.83 -14.81
CA GLN A 114 -2.72 7.18 -15.14
C GLN A 114 -3.20 7.96 -13.92
N VAL A 115 -3.76 7.28 -12.92
CA VAL A 115 -4.43 7.94 -11.79
C VAL A 115 -3.72 7.65 -10.47
N TYR A 116 -3.62 6.37 -10.07
CA TYR A 116 -3.14 6.02 -8.74
C TYR A 116 -1.63 6.28 -8.53
N MET A 117 -0.79 5.87 -9.49
CA MET A 117 0.66 5.95 -9.34
C MET A 117 1.21 7.39 -9.35
N PRO A 118 0.68 8.33 -10.16
CA PRO A 118 1.04 9.74 -10.04
C PRO A 118 0.78 10.30 -8.63
N ASP A 119 -0.44 10.11 -8.10
CA ASP A 119 -0.81 10.52 -6.74
C ASP A 119 0.09 9.86 -5.67
N ALA A 120 0.34 8.56 -5.81
CA ALA A 120 1.19 7.83 -4.88
C ALA A 120 2.64 8.33 -4.90
N ARG A 121 3.19 8.70 -6.06
CA ARG A 121 4.57 9.23 -6.19
C ARG A 121 4.73 10.56 -5.49
N GLU A 122 3.72 11.43 -5.58
CA GLU A 122 3.73 12.74 -4.95
C GLU A 122 3.58 12.63 -3.43
N ARG A 123 2.66 11.78 -2.95
CA ARG A 123 2.24 11.79 -1.55
C ARG A 123 2.88 10.71 -0.67
N LYS A 124 3.48 9.66 -1.26
CA LYS A 124 3.95 8.49 -0.50
C LYS A 124 5.42 8.19 -0.74
N ALA A 125 6.21 8.27 0.33
CA ALA A 125 7.59 7.78 0.32
C ALA A 125 7.70 6.28 -0.06
N SER A 126 6.65 5.49 0.19
CA SER A 126 6.59 4.06 -0.11
C SER A 126 6.08 3.71 -1.51
N HIS A 127 5.92 4.67 -2.42
CA HIS A 127 5.34 4.43 -3.75
C HIS A 127 6.08 3.34 -4.55
N LYS A 128 7.39 3.18 -4.33
CA LYS A 128 8.21 2.15 -5.00
C LYS A 128 7.79 0.73 -4.61
N ASP A 129 7.39 0.53 -3.36
CA ASP A 129 6.90 -0.76 -2.90
C ASP A 129 5.54 -1.08 -3.54
N ASP A 130 4.68 -0.07 -3.71
CA ASP A 130 3.39 -0.21 -4.37
C ASP A 130 3.58 -0.58 -5.85
N ALA A 131 4.45 0.14 -6.56
CA ALA A 131 4.82 -0.20 -7.94
C ALA A 131 5.38 -1.63 -8.09
N CYS A 132 6.21 -2.05 -7.14
CA CYS A 132 6.76 -3.41 -7.12
C CYS A 132 5.65 -4.46 -6.94
N ARG A 133 4.75 -4.28 -5.97
CA ARG A 133 3.63 -5.20 -5.73
C ARG A 133 2.67 -5.25 -6.92
N LEU A 134 2.37 -4.10 -7.53
CA LEU A 134 1.57 -4.02 -8.73
C LEU A 134 2.18 -4.85 -9.86
N ARG A 135 3.45 -4.63 -10.17
CA ARG A 135 4.16 -5.35 -11.24
C ARG A 135 4.28 -6.85 -10.99
N VAL A 136 4.65 -7.25 -9.77
CA VAL A 136 5.00 -8.65 -9.45
C VAL A 136 3.76 -9.50 -9.17
N HIS A 137 2.71 -8.93 -8.57
CA HIS A 137 1.57 -9.70 -8.09
C HIS A 137 0.25 -9.34 -8.76
N VAL A 138 -0.06 -8.04 -8.89
CA VAL A 138 -1.41 -7.60 -9.27
C VAL A 138 -1.62 -7.59 -10.77
N TYR A 139 -0.72 -6.96 -11.54
CA TYR A 139 -0.84 -6.82 -12.99
C TYR A 139 -0.88 -8.14 -13.76
N PRO A 140 -0.16 -9.20 -13.38
CA PRO A 140 -0.29 -10.50 -14.05
C PRO A 140 -1.70 -11.11 -13.93
N ALA A 141 -2.39 -10.85 -12.82
CA ALA A 141 -3.71 -11.44 -12.54
C ALA A 141 -4.88 -10.55 -12.97
N LEU A 142 -4.82 -9.25 -12.63
CA LEU A 142 -5.95 -8.32 -12.75
C LEU A 142 -5.69 -7.19 -13.75
N GLY A 143 -4.45 -7.02 -14.22
CA GLY A 143 -4.07 -5.80 -14.94
C GLY A 143 -4.83 -5.56 -16.24
N HIS A 144 -5.25 -6.64 -16.93
CA HIS A 144 -5.97 -6.60 -18.20
C HIS A 144 -7.48 -6.46 -18.05
N LYS A 145 -8.03 -6.68 -16.85
CA LYS A 145 -9.47 -6.59 -16.60
C LYS A 145 -9.90 -5.14 -16.53
N LYS A 146 -11.09 -4.82 -17.05
CA LYS A 146 -11.70 -3.51 -16.82
C LYS A 146 -12.08 -3.33 -15.37
N MET A 147 -12.07 -2.09 -14.92
CA MET A 147 -12.47 -1.75 -13.55
C MET A 147 -13.89 -2.25 -13.22
N SER A 148 -14.78 -2.40 -14.21
CA SER A 148 -16.19 -2.82 -14.10
C SER A 148 -16.33 -4.33 -13.99
N GLU A 149 -15.34 -5.06 -14.51
CA GLU A 149 -15.33 -6.52 -14.57
C GLU A 149 -14.64 -7.14 -13.36
N LEU A 150 -14.08 -6.32 -12.46
CA LEU A 150 -13.39 -6.79 -11.27
C LEU A 150 -14.40 -7.33 -10.26
N THR A 151 -14.30 -8.63 -9.98
CA THR A 151 -15.15 -9.29 -9.01
C THR A 151 -14.42 -9.55 -7.70
N THR A 152 -15.18 -9.77 -6.62
CA THR A 152 -14.63 -10.23 -5.33
C THR A 152 -13.86 -11.55 -5.47
N ARG A 153 -14.32 -12.45 -6.34
CA ARG A 153 -13.66 -13.74 -6.62
C ARG A 153 -12.28 -13.54 -7.23
N ASP A 154 -12.12 -12.58 -8.14
CA ASP A 154 -10.83 -12.26 -8.76
C ASP A 154 -9.82 -11.80 -7.71
N VAL A 155 -10.25 -10.93 -6.80
CA VAL A 155 -9.42 -10.43 -5.70
C VAL A 155 -9.06 -11.57 -4.74
N GLN A 156 -10.02 -12.42 -4.38
CA GLN A 156 -9.78 -13.59 -3.53
C GLN A 156 -8.75 -14.55 -4.16
N GLN A 157 -8.88 -14.83 -5.46
CA GLN A 157 -7.96 -15.71 -6.19
C GLN A 157 -6.54 -15.12 -6.24
N LEU A 158 -6.41 -13.81 -6.48
CA LEU A 158 -5.14 -13.10 -6.41
C LEU A 158 -4.50 -13.27 -5.03
N ILE A 159 -5.26 -13.00 -3.96
CA ILE A 159 -4.76 -13.06 -2.58
C ILE A 159 -4.33 -14.49 -2.21
N ALA A 160 -5.11 -15.50 -2.58
CA ALA A 160 -4.79 -16.90 -2.37
C ALA A 160 -3.52 -17.32 -3.13
N THR A 161 -3.37 -16.88 -4.38
CA THR A 161 -2.19 -17.15 -5.21
C THR A 161 -0.93 -16.51 -4.62
N VAL A 162 -1.03 -15.31 -4.05
CA VAL A 162 0.10 -14.69 -3.34
C VAL A 162 0.41 -15.43 -2.04
N ALA A 163 -0.61 -15.87 -1.30
CA ALA A 163 -0.45 -16.60 -0.05
C ALA A 163 0.14 -18.01 -0.22
N SER A 164 -0.07 -18.67 -1.36
CA SER A 164 0.56 -19.97 -1.64
C SER A 164 2.05 -19.86 -1.95
N LYS A 165 2.51 -18.72 -2.45
CA LYS A 165 3.91 -18.48 -2.86
C LYS A 165 4.71 -17.63 -1.87
N ARG A 166 4.04 -16.89 -0.98
CA ARG A 166 4.66 -15.90 -0.08
C ARG A 166 3.99 -15.95 1.29
N LYS A 167 4.63 -15.33 2.29
CA LYS A 167 4.06 -15.20 3.64
C LYS A 167 2.69 -14.51 3.60
N LYS A 168 1.77 -14.93 4.47
CA LYS A 168 0.43 -14.31 4.66
C LYS A 168 0.48 -12.79 4.80
N ALA A 169 1.50 -12.27 5.47
CA ALA A 169 1.74 -10.85 5.63
C ALA A 169 1.98 -10.11 4.29
N THR A 170 2.59 -10.76 3.30
CA THR A 170 2.75 -10.22 1.94
C THR A 170 1.41 -10.23 1.20
N ALA A 171 0.63 -11.31 1.30
CA ALA A 171 -0.71 -11.38 0.73
C ALA A 171 -1.63 -10.29 1.29
N ASN A 172 -1.59 -10.05 2.61
CA ASN A 172 -2.32 -8.95 3.26
C ASN A 172 -1.89 -7.56 2.75
N ARG A 173 -0.60 -7.36 2.47
CA ARG A 173 -0.09 -6.09 1.90
C ARG A 173 -0.58 -5.89 0.46
N VAL A 174 -0.60 -6.96 -0.35
CA VAL A 174 -1.17 -6.91 -1.70
C VAL A 174 -2.66 -6.62 -1.65
N HIS A 175 -3.40 -7.31 -0.77
CA HIS A 175 -4.83 -7.05 -0.55
C HIS A 175 -5.07 -5.58 -0.17
N ALA A 176 -4.33 -5.05 0.81
CA ALA A 176 -4.47 -3.66 1.25
C ALA A 176 -4.20 -2.65 0.12
N LEU A 177 -3.25 -2.96 -0.77
CA LEU A 177 -2.96 -2.13 -1.94
C LEU A 177 -4.12 -2.13 -2.94
N VAL A 178 -4.62 -3.31 -3.32
CA VAL A 178 -5.77 -3.43 -4.24
C VAL A 178 -7.00 -2.74 -3.64
N ALA A 179 -7.30 -2.98 -2.36
CA ALA A 179 -8.41 -2.33 -1.67
C ALA A 179 -8.28 -0.80 -1.65
N ARG A 180 -7.05 -0.27 -1.48
CA ARG A 180 -6.80 1.18 -1.56
C ARG A 180 -7.03 1.72 -2.96
N ILE A 181 -6.57 1.03 -4.01
CA ILE A 181 -6.76 1.44 -5.40
C ILE A 181 -8.25 1.45 -5.75
N CYS A 182 -8.99 0.40 -5.40
CA CYS A 182 -10.44 0.34 -5.61
C CYS A 182 -11.16 1.44 -4.81
N LYS A 183 -10.71 1.78 -3.60
CA LYS A 183 -11.27 2.92 -2.85
C LYS A 183 -11.03 4.26 -3.55
N VAL A 184 -9.86 4.46 -4.16
CA VAL A 184 -9.59 5.67 -4.97
C VAL A 184 -10.49 5.70 -6.20
N ALA A 185 -10.64 4.57 -6.90
CA ALA A 185 -11.57 4.46 -8.03
C ALA A 185 -13.01 4.78 -7.65
N MET A 186 -13.49 4.30 -6.50
CA MET A 186 -14.81 4.65 -5.96
C MET A 186 -14.94 6.15 -5.68
N THR A 187 -13.92 6.74 -5.06
CA THR A 187 -13.93 8.17 -4.70
C THR A 187 -14.01 9.06 -5.95
N LEU A 188 -13.48 8.58 -7.07
CA LEU A 188 -13.50 9.25 -8.37
C LEU A 188 -14.71 8.86 -9.24
N GLY A 189 -15.65 8.06 -8.73
CA GLY A 189 -16.84 7.63 -9.47
C GLY A 189 -16.55 6.67 -10.64
N VAL A 190 -15.38 6.02 -10.67
CA VAL A 190 -15.01 5.05 -11.71
C VAL A 190 -15.71 3.71 -11.49
N ILE A 191 -15.92 3.33 -10.24
CA ILE A 191 -16.69 2.15 -9.84
C ILE A 191 -17.62 2.50 -8.68
N ASP A 192 -18.79 1.88 -8.63
CA ASP A 192 -19.76 2.18 -7.57
C ASP A 192 -19.44 1.43 -6.26
N ARG A 193 -18.81 0.26 -6.36
CA ARG A 193 -18.48 -0.59 -5.20
C ARG A 193 -17.12 -1.25 -5.34
N SER A 194 -16.38 -1.32 -4.23
CA SER A 194 -15.09 -2.01 -4.18
C SER A 194 -15.27 -3.52 -4.14
N PRO A 195 -14.60 -4.30 -5.02
CA PRO A 195 -14.58 -5.76 -4.98
C PRO A 195 -13.81 -6.31 -3.77
N CYS A 196 -13.12 -5.45 -3.01
CA CYS A 196 -12.41 -5.84 -1.79
C CYS A 196 -13.28 -5.71 -0.53
N PHE A 197 -14.51 -5.20 -0.65
CA PHE A 197 -15.39 -5.01 0.49
C PHE A 197 -15.74 -6.34 1.15
N GLY A 198 -15.60 -6.43 2.47
CA GLY A 198 -15.92 -7.63 3.24
C GLY A 198 -14.91 -8.77 3.15
N LEU A 199 -13.83 -8.64 2.37
CA LEU A 199 -12.80 -9.67 2.31
C LEU A 199 -11.94 -9.66 3.59
N PRO A 200 -11.87 -10.76 4.35
CA PRO A 200 -11.02 -10.82 5.53
C PRO A 200 -9.54 -10.85 5.14
N LYS A 201 -8.69 -10.31 6.01
CA LYS A 201 -7.24 -10.49 5.93
C LYS A 201 -6.84 -11.77 6.65
N PHE A 202 -5.73 -12.37 6.22
CA PHE A 202 -5.16 -13.50 6.95
C PHE A 202 -4.72 -13.07 8.34
N LYS A 203 -4.96 -13.94 9.33
CA LYS A 203 -4.36 -13.79 10.66
C LYS A 203 -2.83 -13.86 10.51
N GLU A 204 -2.16 -12.81 10.98
CA GLU A 204 -0.70 -12.78 11.05
C GLU A 204 -0.27 -13.30 12.43
N GLU A 205 0.64 -14.26 12.43
CA GLU A 205 1.26 -14.73 13.67
C GLU A 205 2.01 -13.58 14.34
N ARG A 206 1.70 -13.34 15.61
CA ARG A 206 2.51 -12.44 16.45
C ARG A 206 3.84 -13.14 16.68
N ARG A 207 4.91 -12.59 16.09
CA ARG A 207 6.26 -13.08 16.36
C ARG A 207 6.68 -12.64 17.75
N THR A 208 7.23 -13.57 18.53
CA THR A 208 7.85 -13.28 19.82
C THR A 208 8.93 -12.22 19.65
N GLU A 209 8.87 -11.19 20.47
CA GLU A 209 9.88 -10.13 20.51
C GLU A 209 11.08 -10.67 21.28
N ARG A 210 12.24 -10.69 20.63
CA ARG A 210 13.51 -11.02 21.29
C ARG A 210 14.23 -9.73 21.62
N PHE A 211 14.78 -9.65 22.82
CA PHE A 211 15.74 -8.63 23.24
C PHE A 211 16.92 -9.33 23.92
N LEU A 212 18.08 -8.70 23.94
CA LEU A 212 19.26 -9.24 24.61
C LEU A 212 19.18 -9.02 26.13
N THR A 213 19.66 -9.98 26.91
CA THR A 213 19.94 -9.78 28.35
C THR A 213 21.16 -8.87 28.56
N PRO A 214 21.39 -8.31 29.76
CA PRO A 214 22.60 -7.53 30.06
C PRO A 214 23.90 -8.28 29.72
N GLU A 215 23.98 -9.57 30.04
CA GLU A 215 25.15 -10.42 29.77
C GLU A 215 25.31 -10.67 28.26
N GLU A 216 24.20 -10.89 27.55
CA GLU A 216 24.20 -10.99 26.10
C GLU A 216 24.63 -9.67 25.42
N ILE A 217 24.26 -8.52 25.97
CA ILE A 217 24.68 -7.19 25.46
C ILE A 217 26.21 -7.06 25.53
N VAL A 218 26.83 -7.45 26.64
CA VAL A 218 28.29 -7.41 26.80
C VAL A 218 28.97 -8.33 25.78
N ARG A 219 28.53 -9.58 25.66
CA ARG A 219 29.06 -10.54 24.67
C ARG A 219 28.84 -10.07 23.24
N PHE A 220 27.70 -9.45 22.95
CA PHE A 220 27.40 -8.90 21.63
C PHE A 220 28.33 -7.73 21.28
N GLN A 221 28.62 -6.84 22.23
CA GLN A 221 29.57 -5.76 22.01
C GLN A 221 31.00 -6.26 21.76
N ALA A 222 31.44 -7.28 22.49
CA ALA A 222 32.73 -7.95 22.27
C ALA A 222 32.77 -8.61 20.87
N ALA A 223 31.74 -9.37 20.51
CA ALA A 223 31.65 -10.02 19.20
C ALA A 223 31.60 -9.04 18.01
N LEU A 224 31.12 -7.81 18.22
CA LEU A 224 31.21 -6.72 17.24
C LEU A 224 32.61 -6.09 17.17
N ALA A 225 33.38 -6.11 18.26
CA ALA A 225 34.76 -5.59 18.28
C ALA A 225 35.67 -6.39 17.34
N GLU A 226 35.45 -7.70 17.28
CA GLU A 226 36.21 -8.65 16.48
C GLU A 226 35.75 -8.71 15.01
N ASP A 227 34.72 -7.96 14.61
CA ASP A 227 34.22 -8.03 13.24
C ASP A 227 35.08 -7.22 12.27
N LYS A 228 35.58 -7.88 11.22
CA LYS A 228 36.36 -7.26 10.15
C LYS A 228 35.65 -6.08 9.47
N ASN A 229 34.31 -6.06 9.46
CA ASN A 229 33.55 -4.92 8.94
C ASN A 229 33.26 -3.93 10.07
N THR A 230 34.26 -3.12 10.40
CA THR A 230 34.23 -2.14 11.50
C THR A 230 33.12 -1.10 11.34
N VAL A 231 32.81 -0.69 10.10
CA VAL A 231 31.71 0.25 9.82
C VAL A 231 30.35 -0.36 10.18
N ALA A 232 30.07 -1.58 9.71
CA ALA A 232 28.82 -2.26 10.02
C ALA A 232 28.71 -2.57 11.52
N ALA A 233 29.82 -2.96 12.16
CA ALA A 233 29.87 -3.22 13.59
C ALA A 233 29.58 -1.96 14.41
N SER A 234 30.20 -0.84 14.07
CA SER A 234 29.97 0.46 14.72
C SER A 234 28.53 0.94 14.54
N ALA A 235 27.94 0.73 13.35
CA ALA A 235 26.53 1.04 13.11
C ALA A 235 25.59 0.20 13.98
N LEU A 236 25.88 -1.09 14.18
CA LEU A 236 25.11 -1.97 15.07
C LEU A 236 25.25 -1.58 16.54
N ARG A 237 26.46 -1.18 16.98
CA ARG A 237 26.68 -0.63 18.33
C ARG A 237 25.87 0.64 18.55
N LEU A 238 25.90 1.58 17.60
CA LEU A 238 25.14 2.82 17.75
C LEU A 238 23.62 2.56 17.78
N LEU A 239 23.12 1.59 17.00
CA LEU A 239 21.72 1.16 17.05
C LEU A 239 21.33 0.62 18.43
N LEU A 240 22.19 -0.20 19.03
CA LEU A 240 21.99 -0.72 20.38
C LEU A 240 22.01 0.38 21.43
N LEU A 241 22.95 1.32 21.34
CA LEU A 241 23.15 2.37 22.33
C LEU A 241 22.10 3.49 22.29
N THR A 242 21.38 3.66 21.17
CA THR A 242 20.45 4.79 20.99
C THR A 242 19.00 4.36 20.76
N GLY A 243 18.76 3.08 20.48
CA GLY A 243 17.44 2.58 20.11
C GLY A 243 16.90 3.20 18.79
N CYS A 244 17.74 3.85 17.98
CA CYS A 244 17.31 4.45 16.72
C CYS A 244 16.81 3.41 15.71
N ARG A 245 16.00 3.85 14.75
CA ARG A 245 15.63 2.97 13.62
C ARG A 245 16.85 2.74 12.75
N ARG A 246 16.95 1.55 12.14
CA ARG A 246 18.06 1.18 11.25
C ARG A 246 18.43 2.29 10.26
N ASN A 247 17.46 2.76 9.47
CA ASN A 247 17.74 3.76 8.44
C ASN A 247 18.06 5.16 8.99
N GLU A 248 17.69 5.47 10.26
CA GLU A 248 18.10 6.71 10.92
C GLU A 248 19.60 6.68 11.18
N VAL A 249 20.13 5.55 11.69
CA VAL A 249 21.58 5.38 11.94
C VAL A 249 22.38 5.23 10.66
N LEU A 250 21.98 4.36 9.74
CA LEU A 250 22.77 4.11 8.52
C LEU A 250 22.87 5.35 7.62
N ARG A 251 21.93 6.29 7.74
CA ARG A 251 21.92 7.54 6.96
C ARG A 251 22.26 8.76 7.81
N ALA A 252 22.81 8.57 9.01
CA ALA A 252 23.26 9.68 9.83
C ALA A 252 24.49 10.34 9.18
N THR A 253 24.52 11.67 9.24
CA THR A 253 25.61 12.50 8.70
C THR A 253 26.30 13.27 9.82
N TRP A 254 27.56 13.65 9.63
CA TRP A 254 28.31 14.39 10.65
C TRP A 254 27.67 15.73 10.98
N ALA A 255 27.04 16.40 10.01
CA ALA A 255 26.29 17.64 10.21
C ALA A 255 25.06 17.50 11.13
N GLN A 256 24.65 16.26 11.44
CA GLN A 256 23.54 15.99 12.35
C GLN A 256 24.00 15.72 13.79
N VAL A 257 25.30 15.58 14.01
CA VAL A 257 25.86 15.23 15.33
C VAL A 257 26.33 16.49 16.02
N ASP A 258 25.79 16.72 17.21
CA ASP A 258 26.30 17.66 18.20
C ASP A 258 26.93 16.86 19.34
N LEU A 259 28.26 16.73 19.34
CA LEU A 259 28.98 15.96 20.35
C LEU A 259 29.00 16.67 21.71
N ASP A 260 29.13 18.00 21.68
CA ASP A 260 29.19 18.86 22.87
C ASP A 260 27.85 18.79 23.61
N GLY A 261 26.75 19.10 22.91
CA GLY A 261 25.39 18.96 23.45
C GLY A 261 24.96 17.50 23.64
N GLY A 262 25.65 16.54 23.01
CA GLY A 262 25.33 15.12 23.13
C GLY A 262 24.05 14.71 22.43
N LEU A 263 23.81 15.27 21.26
CA LEU A 263 22.59 15.10 20.50
C LEU A 263 22.87 14.60 19.08
N LEU A 264 22.01 13.72 18.58
CA LEU A 264 21.89 13.41 17.16
C LEU A 264 20.57 13.96 16.64
N HIS A 265 20.64 14.94 15.76
CA HIS A 265 19.48 15.55 15.12
C HIS A 265 19.01 14.73 13.92
N LEU A 266 17.77 14.24 13.98
CA LEU A 266 17.14 13.50 12.89
C LEU A 266 16.04 14.35 12.23
N PRO A 267 16.35 15.12 11.17
CA PRO A 267 15.42 16.10 10.59
C PRO A 267 14.26 15.44 9.83
N LYS A 268 14.46 14.21 9.33
CA LYS A 268 13.45 13.45 8.59
C LYS A 268 13.32 12.05 9.17
N THR A 269 12.28 11.83 9.97
CA THR A 269 11.91 10.48 10.43
C THR A 269 10.49 10.14 10.04
N LYS A 270 10.10 8.88 10.25
CA LYS A 270 8.72 8.42 10.04
C LYS A 270 7.69 9.21 10.88
N THR A 271 8.13 9.84 11.97
CA THR A 271 7.28 10.53 12.96
C THR A 271 7.60 12.03 13.06
N GLY A 272 8.33 12.62 12.11
CA GLY A 272 8.75 14.03 12.15
C GLY A 272 10.20 14.23 12.61
N ALA A 273 10.65 15.48 12.70
CA ALA A 273 11.98 15.80 13.20
C ALA A 273 12.10 15.46 14.71
N ARG A 274 13.26 14.97 15.14
CA ARG A 274 13.52 14.71 16.57
C ARG A 274 15.01 14.76 16.90
N TYR A 275 15.31 14.98 18.17
CA TYR A 275 16.64 14.81 18.73
C TYR A 275 16.75 13.47 19.45
N VAL A 276 17.92 12.85 19.34
CA VAL A 276 18.28 11.62 20.06
C VAL A 276 19.38 11.96 21.04
N VAL A 277 19.16 11.70 22.32
CA VAL A 277 20.17 11.87 23.36
C VAL A 277 21.22 10.77 23.20
N LEU A 278 22.49 11.18 23.11
CA LEU A 278 23.65 10.30 23.03
C LEU A 278 24.18 10.06 24.44
N ASN A 279 24.08 8.82 24.91
CA ASN A 279 24.78 8.42 26.14
C ASN A 279 26.31 8.47 25.94
N SER A 280 27.07 8.41 27.03
CA SER A 280 28.53 8.49 27.02
C SER A 280 29.17 7.49 26.05
N ALA A 281 28.73 6.22 26.07
CA ALA A 281 29.24 5.19 25.16
C ALA A 281 28.93 5.50 23.68
N ALA A 282 27.77 6.07 23.37
CA ALA A 282 27.42 6.49 22.02
C ALA A 282 28.28 7.67 21.56
N LYS A 283 28.55 8.65 22.43
CA LYS A 283 29.46 9.77 22.14
C LYS A 283 30.87 9.26 21.83
N SER A 284 31.46 8.45 22.72
CA SER A 284 32.81 7.91 22.53
C SER A 284 32.92 7.06 21.26
N LEU A 285 31.89 6.28 20.94
CA LEU A 285 31.85 5.53 19.69
C LEU A 285 31.88 6.48 18.49
N ILE A 286 31.05 7.52 18.46
CA ILE A 286 30.98 8.48 17.36
C ILE A 286 32.31 9.23 17.23
N GLU A 287 32.90 9.68 18.33
CA GLU A 287 34.21 10.35 18.35
C GLU A 287 35.33 9.50 17.73
N SER A 288 35.31 8.19 17.97
CA SER A 288 36.31 7.25 17.44
C SER A 288 36.11 6.87 15.97
N LEU A 289 35.02 7.31 15.31
CA LEU A 289 34.74 6.87 13.95
C LEU A 289 35.79 7.41 12.97
N PRO A 290 36.45 6.55 12.17
CA PRO A 290 37.48 6.97 11.23
C PRO A 290 36.93 7.79 10.05
N SER A 291 35.60 7.85 9.90
CA SER A 291 34.94 8.62 8.84
C SER A 291 34.95 10.13 9.09
N ARG A 292 35.35 10.59 10.28
CA ARG A 292 35.37 12.01 10.66
C ARG A 292 36.33 12.78 9.74
N GLY A 293 35.82 13.84 9.10
CA GLY A 293 36.58 14.63 8.14
C GLY A 293 36.80 13.97 6.77
N LEU A 294 36.47 12.68 6.60
CA LEU A 294 36.69 11.92 5.35
C LEU A 294 35.41 11.65 4.57
N SER A 295 34.26 11.66 5.23
CA SER A 295 32.96 11.34 4.63
C SER A 295 31.87 12.20 5.27
N PRO A 296 30.83 12.61 4.52
CA PRO A 296 29.67 13.27 5.12
C PRO A 296 28.85 12.31 6.00
N TRP A 297 28.93 11.00 5.75
CA TRP A 297 28.22 9.96 6.50
C TRP A 297 29.03 9.48 7.70
N LEU A 298 28.35 9.20 8.82
CA LEU A 298 28.96 8.50 9.97
C LEU A 298 29.46 7.11 9.55
N PHE A 299 28.65 6.39 8.76
CA PHE A 299 28.92 5.02 8.31
C PHE A 299 28.99 4.94 6.78
N PRO A 300 30.13 5.30 6.16
CA PRO A 300 30.29 5.22 4.71
C PRO A 300 30.23 3.77 4.21
N GLY A 301 29.61 3.55 3.05
CA GLY A 301 29.54 2.25 2.39
C GLY A 301 30.74 2.02 1.46
N ALA A 302 30.85 0.80 0.93
CA ALA A 302 31.92 0.45 -0.01
C ALA A 302 31.84 1.26 -1.34
N LYS A 303 30.65 1.75 -1.70
CA LYS A 303 30.48 2.64 -2.86
C LYS A 303 30.73 4.08 -2.42
N ALA A 304 31.72 4.73 -3.05
CA ALA A 304 32.08 6.11 -2.78
C ALA A 304 30.85 7.05 -2.77
N GLY A 305 30.82 7.97 -1.81
CA GLY A 305 29.75 8.95 -1.62
C GLY A 305 28.43 8.38 -1.08
N LYS A 306 28.31 7.05 -0.87
CA LYS A 306 27.09 6.43 -0.35
C LYS A 306 27.30 5.87 1.06
N PRO A 307 26.27 5.88 1.92
CA PRO A 307 26.34 5.21 3.21
C PRO A 307 26.27 3.68 3.03
N ILE A 308 26.58 2.95 4.11
CA ILE A 308 26.32 1.52 4.18
C ILE A 308 24.82 1.23 3.98
N ASP A 309 24.49 0.19 3.20
CA ASP A 309 23.09 -0.15 2.89
C ASP A 309 22.49 -1.13 3.92
N ASN A 310 23.25 -2.17 4.30
CA ASN A 310 22.71 -3.22 5.18
C ASN A 310 23.76 -3.93 6.06
N PRO A 311 23.66 -3.82 7.41
CA PRO A 311 24.56 -4.51 8.34
C PRO A 311 24.10 -5.93 8.71
N THR A 312 23.08 -6.53 8.06
CA THR A 312 22.56 -7.88 8.43
C THR A 312 23.65 -8.96 8.49
N LYS A 313 24.63 -8.94 7.58
CA LYS A 313 25.72 -9.93 7.59
C LYS A 313 26.62 -9.80 8.83
N ALA A 314 26.92 -8.57 9.27
CA ALA A 314 27.69 -8.32 10.48
C ALA A 314 26.92 -8.76 11.73
N LEU A 315 25.60 -8.47 11.78
CA LEU A 315 24.73 -8.94 12.86
C LEU A 315 24.73 -10.48 12.95
N ALA A 316 24.57 -11.17 11.82
CA ALA A 316 24.56 -12.64 11.80
C ALA A 316 25.88 -13.24 12.29
N ARG A 317 27.03 -12.67 11.90
CA ARG A 317 28.35 -13.10 12.40
C ARG A 317 28.51 -12.87 13.89
N ALA A 318 28.11 -11.70 14.40
CA ALA A 318 28.20 -11.40 15.83
C ALA A 318 27.33 -12.36 16.67
N LEU A 319 26.11 -12.65 16.22
CA LEU A 319 25.23 -13.63 16.88
C LEU A 319 25.81 -15.05 16.86
N ALA A 320 26.44 -15.44 15.73
CA ALA A 320 27.10 -16.73 15.62
C ALA A 320 28.28 -16.86 16.59
N ARG A 321 29.13 -15.82 16.73
CA ARG A 321 30.26 -15.81 17.68
C ARG A 321 29.81 -16.00 19.13
N MET A 322 28.70 -15.39 19.52
CA MET A 322 28.17 -15.52 20.89
C MET A 322 27.30 -16.77 21.11
N GLY A 323 27.13 -17.63 20.09
CA GLY A 323 26.27 -18.81 20.16
C GLY A 323 24.79 -18.49 20.39
N ALA A 324 24.32 -17.31 19.97
CA ALA A 324 22.97 -16.85 20.23
C ALA A 324 22.03 -17.09 19.04
N PRO A 325 20.71 -17.26 19.29
CA PRO A 325 19.74 -17.43 18.20
C PRO A 325 19.71 -16.20 17.29
N SER A 326 19.14 -16.37 16.09
CA SER A 326 19.00 -15.26 15.15
C SER A 326 18.12 -14.13 15.70
N MET A 327 18.40 -12.89 15.29
CA MET A 327 17.52 -11.75 15.52
C MET A 327 17.55 -10.77 14.35
N ARG A 328 16.58 -9.86 14.33
CA ARG A 328 16.50 -8.76 13.36
C ARG A 328 17.26 -7.57 13.91
N ILE A 329 17.72 -6.70 13.02
CA ILE A 329 18.34 -5.42 13.42
C ILE A 329 17.39 -4.59 14.30
N HIS A 330 16.07 -4.66 14.08
CA HIS A 330 15.10 -3.93 14.89
C HIS A 330 14.99 -4.45 16.33
N ASP A 331 15.44 -5.68 16.59
CA ASP A 331 15.45 -6.26 17.94
C ASP A 331 16.50 -5.57 18.82
N LEU A 332 17.50 -4.89 18.24
CA LEU A 332 18.42 -4.00 19.00
C LEU A 332 17.70 -2.79 19.60
N ARG A 333 16.68 -2.27 18.91
CA ARG A 333 15.83 -1.20 19.45
C ARG A 333 14.92 -1.71 20.56
N HIS A 334 14.41 -2.93 20.43
CA HIS A 334 13.67 -3.60 21.51
C HIS A 334 14.58 -3.84 22.71
N THR A 335 15.84 -4.23 22.47
CA THR A 335 16.86 -4.38 23.50
C THR A 335 17.11 -3.09 24.24
N PHE A 336 17.39 -1.98 23.55
CA PHE A 336 17.53 -0.65 24.17
C PHE A 336 16.34 -0.31 25.08
N ALA A 337 15.11 -0.48 24.58
CA ALA A 337 13.89 -0.19 25.32
C ALA A 337 13.76 -1.05 26.58
N ALA A 338 13.97 -2.36 26.45
CA ALA A 338 13.91 -3.29 27.56
C ALA A 338 14.98 -3.00 28.61
N THR A 339 16.21 -2.66 28.19
CA THR A 339 17.30 -2.28 29.10
C THR A 339 16.99 -1.00 29.87
N CYS A 340 16.44 0.04 29.23
CA CYS A 340 16.05 1.28 29.92
C CYS A 340 14.98 1.04 31.01
N ILE A 341 14.02 0.13 30.76
CA ILE A 341 12.96 -0.20 31.73
C ILE A 341 13.51 -1.09 32.84
N ASN A 342 14.19 -2.19 32.50
CA ASN A 342 14.67 -3.18 33.46
C ASN A 342 15.75 -2.62 34.39
N SER A 343 16.62 -1.74 33.89
CA SER A 343 17.60 -1.04 34.74
C SER A 343 16.96 -0.08 35.75
N GLY A 344 15.65 0.19 35.62
CA GLY A 344 14.98 1.19 36.43
C GLY A 344 15.31 2.63 36.08
N GLY A 345 16.05 2.85 34.98
CA GLY A 345 16.50 4.17 34.55
C GLY A 345 15.45 4.97 33.79
N ALA A 346 14.35 4.34 33.34
CA ALA A 346 13.27 5.04 32.64
C ALA A 346 11.91 4.34 32.77
N ASN A 347 10.84 5.12 32.89
CA ASN A 347 9.47 4.65 32.77
C ASN A 347 9.00 4.56 31.30
N LEU A 348 7.79 4.03 31.07
CA LEU A 348 7.25 3.85 29.71
C LEU A 348 7.12 5.17 28.92
N TYR A 349 6.83 6.29 29.59
CA TYR A 349 6.73 7.60 28.95
C TYR A 349 8.09 8.10 28.48
N GLU A 350 9.11 7.99 29.32
CA GLU A 350 10.48 8.37 28.98
C GLU A 350 11.03 7.51 27.83
N VAL A 351 10.79 6.20 27.86
CA VAL A 351 11.14 5.30 26.75
C VAL A 351 10.36 5.65 25.47
N GLN A 352 9.09 6.04 25.57
CA GLN A 352 8.32 6.52 24.42
C GLN A 352 9.01 7.73 23.77
N LYS A 353 9.49 8.69 24.58
CA LYS A 353 10.21 9.88 24.11
C LYS A 353 11.57 9.53 23.50
N LEU A 354 12.39 8.73 24.19
CA LEU A 354 13.70 8.27 23.72
C LEU A 354 13.58 7.54 22.37
N LEU A 355 12.55 6.72 22.20
CA LEU A 355 12.31 5.98 20.97
C LEU A 355 11.61 6.81 19.89
N GLY A 356 10.95 7.93 20.23
CA GLY A 356 10.18 8.72 19.28
C GLY A 356 8.96 7.96 18.76
N HIS A 357 8.23 7.30 19.68
CA HIS A 357 6.95 6.67 19.36
C HIS A 357 5.83 7.72 19.37
N SER A 358 5.13 7.85 18.24
CA SER A 358 4.01 8.79 18.10
C SER A 358 2.76 8.36 18.86
N SER A 359 2.68 7.10 19.27
CA SER A 359 1.53 6.53 19.97
C SER A 359 2.02 5.67 21.15
N PRO A 360 1.43 5.83 22.35
CA PRO A 360 1.79 5.04 23.54
C PRO A 360 1.64 3.53 23.31
N GLN A 361 0.68 3.11 22.47
CA GLN A 361 0.44 1.70 22.15
C GLN A 361 1.67 1.01 21.55
N MET A 362 2.57 1.74 20.87
CA MET A 362 3.84 1.18 20.38
C MET A 362 4.79 0.82 21.53
N THR A 363 4.76 1.56 22.64
CA THR A 363 5.59 1.34 23.83
C THR A 363 4.94 0.34 24.79
N MET A 364 3.61 0.24 24.83
CA MET A 364 2.88 -0.68 25.71
C MET A 364 3.25 -2.16 25.55
N ARG A 365 3.90 -2.55 24.45
CA ARG A 365 4.51 -3.88 24.31
C ARG A 365 5.51 -4.21 25.42
N TYR A 366 6.16 -3.21 26.02
CA TYR A 366 7.11 -3.39 27.13
C TYR A 366 6.47 -3.25 28.51
N ALA A 367 5.15 -3.04 28.60
CA ALA A 367 4.49 -2.80 29.90
C ALA A 367 4.70 -3.95 30.89
N HIS A 368 4.81 -5.19 30.40
CA HIS A 368 5.11 -6.36 31.22
C HIS A 368 6.47 -6.28 31.94
N LEU A 369 7.43 -5.51 31.41
CA LEU A 369 8.75 -5.30 32.01
C LEU A 369 8.72 -4.25 33.13
N ALA A 370 7.68 -3.41 33.20
CA ALA A 370 7.58 -2.33 34.16
C ALA A 370 7.03 -2.76 35.54
N ALA A 371 6.69 -4.04 35.73
CA ALA A 371 6.10 -4.53 36.98
C ALA A 371 7.00 -4.26 38.21
N GLU A 372 8.31 -4.44 38.06
CA GLU A 372 9.28 -4.14 39.12
C GLU A 372 9.47 -2.63 39.34
N THR A 373 9.28 -1.82 38.29
CA THR A 373 9.26 -0.35 38.41
C THR A 373 8.04 0.11 39.21
N ALA A 374 6.87 -0.51 38.99
CA ALA A 374 5.66 -0.22 39.76
C ALA A 374 5.84 -0.59 41.24
N ARG A 375 6.50 -1.73 41.53
CA ARG A 375 6.84 -2.13 42.89
C ARG A 375 7.76 -1.11 43.57
N ARG A 376 8.85 -0.69 42.90
CA ARG A 376 9.75 0.35 43.41
C ARG A 376 9.06 1.70 43.64
N ALA A 377 8.18 2.12 42.72
CA ALA A 377 7.41 3.34 42.87
C ALA A 377 6.45 3.27 44.07
N SER A 378 5.84 2.11 44.32
CA SER A 378 5.02 1.88 45.50
C SER A 378 5.85 1.88 46.79
N GLU A 379 7.05 1.29 46.78
CA GLU A 379 7.96 1.24 47.93
C GLU A 379 8.43 2.64 48.36
N ALA A 380 8.54 3.58 47.42
CA ALA A 380 8.88 4.97 47.73
C ALA A 380 7.88 5.62 48.71
N MET A 381 6.60 5.21 48.69
CA MET A 381 5.62 5.68 49.67
C MET A 381 5.89 5.16 51.08
N ALA A 382 6.40 3.95 51.23
CA ALA A 382 6.80 3.41 52.53
C ALA A 382 8.01 4.17 53.11
N ALA A 383 8.96 4.56 52.26
CA ALA A 383 10.08 5.42 52.65
C ALA A 383 9.61 6.82 53.12
N VAL A 384 8.68 7.45 52.38
CA VAL A 384 8.08 8.73 52.79
C VAL A 384 7.32 8.61 54.11
N ALA A 385 6.49 7.57 54.26
CA ALA A 385 5.66 7.36 55.44
C ALA A 385 6.49 7.06 56.71
N SER A 386 7.68 6.48 56.55
CA SER A 386 8.61 6.19 57.65
C SER A 386 9.54 7.36 58.00
N GLY A 387 9.44 8.50 57.30
CA GLY A 387 10.32 9.66 57.51
C GLY A 387 11.76 9.45 57.03
N ALA A 388 12.04 8.35 56.32
CA ALA A 388 13.34 8.09 55.72
C ALA A 388 13.51 8.94 54.45
N ALA A 389 14.70 9.53 54.26
CA ALA A 389 14.99 10.29 53.05
C ALA A 389 14.79 9.42 51.80
N VAL A 390 13.84 9.81 50.94
CA VAL A 390 13.61 9.14 49.66
C VAL A 390 14.93 9.18 48.87
N PRO A 391 15.46 8.04 48.40
CA PRO A 391 16.64 8.06 47.55
C PRO A 391 16.30 8.87 46.29
N ARG A 392 16.95 10.02 46.15
CA ARG A 392 16.80 10.89 44.97
C ARG A 392 17.18 10.08 43.74
N ALA A 393 16.21 9.78 42.88
CA ALA A 393 16.50 9.46 41.49
C ALA A 393 17.34 10.61 40.91
N MET A 394 18.43 10.29 40.20
CA MET A 394 19.40 11.27 39.72
C MET A 394 18.67 12.45 39.07
N SER A 395 18.79 13.60 39.73
CA SER A 395 18.29 14.89 39.31
C SER A 395 18.71 15.16 37.87
N THR A 396 17.77 15.14 36.93
CA THR A 396 17.93 15.86 35.68
C THR A 396 17.97 17.34 36.03
N ALA A 397 19.16 17.92 35.95
CA ALA A 397 19.33 19.36 36.05
C ALA A 397 18.37 20.04 35.05
N GLY A 398 17.46 20.84 35.59
CA GLY A 398 16.58 21.67 34.78
C GLY A 398 17.43 22.64 33.96
N SER A 399 17.41 22.48 32.64
CA SER A 399 17.81 23.55 31.73
C SER A 399 16.63 24.50 31.63
N GLN A 400 16.64 25.56 32.44
CA GLN A 400 16.09 26.83 32.03
C GLN A 400 17.11 27.47 31.08
N ALA A 401 16.78 27.53 29.79
CA ALA A 401 17.32 28.51 28.87
C ALA A 401 16.34 28.67 27.69
N VAL A 402 16.19 29.94 27.31
CA VAL A 402 15.27 30.57 26.35
C VAL A 402 15.16 29.86 25.00
#